data_AF-A0A963J454-F1
#
_entry.id   AF-A0A963J454-F1
#
_cell.length_a   1.000
_cell.length_b   1.000
_cell.length_c   1.000
_cell.angle_alpha   90.00
_cell.angle_beta   90.00
_cell.angle_gamma   90.00
#
_symmetry.space_group_name_H-M   'P 1'
#
loop_
_entity.id
_entity.type
_entity.pdbx_description
1 polymer ?
#
loop_
_entity_poly.entity_id
_entity_poly.type
_entity_poly.pdbx_seq_one_letter_code
_entity_poly.pdbx_strand_id
1 'polypeptide(L)'
;MQAQPISGAPAQPLAPASQPIDEHPLEFTGSGGEYFRVWIVNVLLSVITLGFYTPWARRRTAQYFYSHTLVADSPLEFTAPQGKMVKGFVLLVLITLAYNIAANTGQDTAVGLFLLAGAALAPFIWASAMRFRLGATRWRGLRLQFSARWKEVY
;
A
#
# COMPACT_ATOMS: atom_id res chain seq x y z
N MET A 1 68.92 14.00 -18.73
CA MET A 1 68.09 13.36 -17.68
C MET A 1 67.15 14.41 -17.12
N GLN A 2 65.89 14.47 -17.54
CA GLN A 2 64.85 15.25 -16.87
C GLN A 2 63.58 14.42 -16.83
N ALA A 3 63.14 14.11 -15.61
CA ALA A 3 62.02 13.25 -15.29
C ALA A 3 60.68 13.95 -15.56
N GLN A 4 59.73 13.23 -16.17
CA GLN A 4 58.33 13.65 -16.24
C GLN A 4 57.67 13.46 -14.87
N PRO A 5 56.91 14.44 -14.35
CA PRO A 5 56.08 14.21 -13.18
C PRO A 5 54.79 13.49 -13.59
N ILE A 6 54.67 12.22 -13.19
CA ILE A 6 53.38 11.51 -13.16
C ILE A 6 52.53 12.07 -12.02
N SER A 7 51.79 13.14 -12.31
CA SER A 7 50.76 13.66 -11.41
C SER A 7 49.56 12.70 -11.42
N GLY A 8 49.61 11.69 -10.56
CA GLY A 8 48.48 10.84 -10.22
C GLY A 8 47.44 11.63 -9.42
N ALA A 9 46.51 12.30 -10.11
CA ALA A 9 45.30 12.78 -9.47
C ALA A 9 44.44 11.54 -9.07
N PRO A 10 43.97 11.44 -7.81
CA PRO A 10 43.08 10.35 -7.44
C PRO A 10 41.82 10.45 -8.30
N ALA A 11 41.51 9.38 -9.03
CA ALA A 11 40.28 9.27 -9.81
C ALA A 11 39.10 9.52 -8.88
N GLN A 12 38.43 10.67 -9.06
CA GLN A 12 37.21 10.97 -8.32
C GLN A 12 36.21 9.83 -8.60
N PRO A 13 35.56 9.25 -7.57
CA PRO A 13 34.52 8.27 -7.79
C PRO A 13 33.47 8.92 -8.68
N LEU A 14 33.21 8.35 -9.86
CA LEU A 14 32.18 8.82 -10.78
C LEU A 14 30.87 8.86 -9.98
N ALA A 15 30.40 10.07 -9.62
CA ALA A 15 29.06 10.23 -9.10
C ALA A 15 28.13 9.58 -10.12
N PRO A 16 27.23 8.66 -9.71
CA PRO A 16 26.38 7.96 -10.66
C PRO A 16 25.64 9.02 -11.47
N ALA A 17 25.86 9.05 -12.78
CA ALA A 17 25.19 9.96 -13.69
C ALA A 17 23.69 9.81 -13.44
N SER A 18 23.06 10.87 -12.95
CA SER A 18 21.62 10.92 -12.73
C SER A 18 20.94 10.68 -14.07
N GLN A 19 20.47 9.45 -14.27
CA GLN A 19 19.70 9.08 -15.45
C GLN A 19 18.52 10.04 -15.55
N PRO A 20 18.27 10.66 -16.71
CA PRO A 20 17.10 11.51 -16.89
C PRO A 20 15.85 10.70 -16.53
N ILE A 21 15.00 11.27 -15.69
CA ILE A 21 13.74 10.65 -15.31
C ILE A 21 12.81 10.83 -16.52
N ASP A 22 12.57 9.75 -17.26
CA ASP A 22 11.61 9.76 -18.36
C ASP A 22 10.19 9.93 -17.78
N GLU A 23 9.51 10.98 -18.21
CA GLU A 23 8.11 11.21 -17.86
C GLU A 23 7.21 10.25 -18.66
N HIS A 24 6.30 9.58 -17.95
CA HIS A 24 5.33 8.69 -18.55
C HIS A 24 3.90 9.17 -18.27
N PRO A 25 2.99 9.11 -19.25
CA PRO A 25 1.61 9.51 -19.04
C PRO A 25 0.94 8.55 -18.05
N LEU A 26 0.16 9.15 -17.14
CA LEU A 26 -0.73 8.46 -16.21
C LEU A 26 -2.16 8.77 -16.63
N GLU A 27 -2.90 7.74 -17.04
CA GLU A 27 -4.28 7.89 -17.50
C GLU A 27 -5.22 7.01 -16.66
N PHE A 28 -6.42 7.53 -16.38
CA PHE A 28 -7.49 6.77 -15.73
C PHE A 28 -8.69 6.63 -16.66
N THR A 29 -8.95 5.42 -17.14
CA THR A 29 -10.01 5.12 -18.11
C THR A 29 -11.32 4.66 -17.48
N GLY A 30 -11.40 4.63 -16.15
CA GLY A 30 -12.56 4.10 -15.44
C GLY A 30 -13.77 5.02 -15.52
N SER A 31 -14.94 4.43 -15.80
CA SER A 31 -16.20 5.19 -15.83
C SER A 31 -16.94 5.14 -14.48
N GLY A 32 -17.61 6.24 -14.11
CA GLY A 32 -18.42 6.29 -12.89
C GLY A 32 -19.63 5.33 -12.92
N GLY A 33 -20.25 5.15 -14.09
CA GLY A 33 -21.41 4.25 -14.26
C GLY A 33 -21.05 2.77 -14.11
N GLU A 34 -19.91 2.35 -14.65
CA GLU A 34 -19.41 0.99 -14.47
C GLU A 34 -19.02 0.73 -13.01
N TYR A 35 -18.34 1.70 -12.39
CA TYR A 35 -18.03 1.64 -10.96
C TYR A 35 -19.29 1.53 -10.10
N PHE A 36 -20.33 2.31 -10.41
CA PHE A 36 -21.59 2.29 -9.68
C PHE A 36 -22.23 0.90 -9.67
N ARG A 37 -22.21 0.18 -10.80
CA ARG A 37 -22.70 -1.20 -10.89
C ARG A 37 -21.91 -2.15 -9.98
N VAL A 38 -20.59 -2.01 -9.92
CA VAL A 38 -19.75 -2.83 -9.01
C VAL A 38 -20.04 -2.48 -7.54
N TRP A 39 -20.16 -1.18 -7.25
CA TRP A 39 -20.39 -0.67 -5.91
C TRP A 39 -21.74 -1.11 -5.34
N ILE A 40 -22.84 -0.97 -6.10
CA ILE A 40 -24.18 -1.33 -5.60
C ILE A 40 -24.29 -2.82 -5.26
N VAL A 41 -23.70 -3.69 -6.08
CA VAL A 41 -23.65 -5.14 -5.81
C VAL A 41 -22.86 -5.42 -4.53
N ASN A 42 -21.72 -4.75 -4.34
CA ASN A 42 -20.92 -4.89 -3.12
C ASN A 42 -21.66 -4.39 -1.87
N VAL A 43 -22.42 -3.30 -1.97
CA VAL A 43 -23.23 -2.77 -0.86
C VAL A 43 -24.35 -3.74 -0.51
N LEU A 44 -25.11 -4.22 -1.48
CA LEU A 44 -26.18 -5.21 -1.26
C LEU A 44 -25.65 -6.47 -0.59
N LEU A 45 -24.53 -7.02 -1.09
CA LEU A 45 -23.87 -8.17 -0.47
C LEU A 45 -23.37 -7.86 0.94
N SER A 46 -22.84 -6.68 1.19
CA SER A 46 -22.37 -6.28 2.53
C SER A 46 -23.53 -6.18 3.52
N VAL A 47 -24.69 -5.67 3.12
CA VAL A 47 -25.90 -5.61 3.97
C VAL A 47 -26.42 -7.01 4.27
N ILE A 48 -26.57 -7.86 3.24
CA ILE A 48 -27.05 -9.24 3.40
C ILE A 48 -26.13 -10.07 4.30
N THR A 49 -24.82 -9.83 4.20
CA THR A 49 -23.80 -10.54 4.99
C THR A 49 -23.41 -9.84 6.28
N LEU A 50 -24.14 -8.81 6.74
CA LEU A 50 -23.82 -8.06 7.97
C LEU A 50 -22.36 -7.55 8.04
N GLY A 51 -21.79 -7.19 6.89
CA GLY A 51 -20.41 -6.70 6.76
C GLY A 51 -19.35 -7.80 6.64
N PHE A 52 -19.69 -9.08 6.70
CA PHE A 52 -18.69 -10.14 6.48
C PHE A 52 -18.11 -10.09 5.07
N TYR A 53 -18.85 -9.64 4.05
CA TYR A 53 -18.36 -9.56 2.66
C TYR A 53 -17.35 -8.42 2.40
N THR A 54 -17.10 -7.51 3.36
CA THR A 54 -16.22 -6.35 3.17
C THR A 54 -14.84 -6.62 2.55
N PRO A 55 -14.04 -7.65 2.96
CA PRO A 55 -12.73 -7.88 2.34
C PRO A 55 -12.82 -8.28 0.86
N TRP A 56 -13.88 -8.97 0.43
CA TRP A 56 -14.12 -9.30 -0.97
C TRP A 56 -14.55 -8.07 -1.77
N ALA A 57 -15.46 -7.27 -1.24
CA ALA A 57 -15.86 -5.99 -1.83
C ALA A 57 -14.64 -5.09 -2.06
N ARG A 58 -13.78 -4.94 -1.04
CA ARG A 58 -12.56 -4.13 -1.11
C ARG A 58 -11.59 -4.63 -2.19
N ARG A 59 -11.42 -5.95 -2.32
CA ARG A 59 -10.60 -6.54 -3.39
C ARG A 59 -11.13 -6.20 -4.77
N ARG A 60 -12.43 -6.38 -5.00
CA ARG A 60 -13.07 -6.14 -6.31
C ARG A 60 -13.01 -4.67 -6.70
N THR A 61 -13.25 -3.77 -5.75
CA THR A 61 -13.07 -2.32 -5.95
C THR A 61 -11.62 -1.98 -6.30
N ALA A 62 -10.64 -2.52 -5.57
CA ALA A 62 -9.23 -2.27 -5.88
C ALA A 62 -8.83 -2.81 -7.26
N GLN A 63 -9.32 -4.00 -7.65
CA GLN A 63 -9.10 -4.56 -8.98
C GLN A 63 -9.64 -3.63 -10.08
N TYR A 64 -10.84 -3.09 -9.90
CA TYR A 64 -11.44 -2.14 -10.84
C TYR A 64 -10.60 -0.88 -11.02
N PHE A 65 -10.16 -0.25 -9.93
CA PHE A 65 -9.36 0.98 -10.04
C PHE A 65 -8.00 0.72 -10.68
N TYR A 66 -7.32 -0.37 -10.32
CA TYR A 66 -6.00 -0.68 -10.86
C TYR A 66 -6.08 -1.03 -12.34
N SER A 67 -7.06 -1.85 -12.76
CA SER A 67 -7.22 -2.22 -14.18
C SER A 67 -7.54 -1.03 -15.09
N HIS A 68 -8.09 0.04 -14.53
CA HIS A 68 -8.39 1.29 -15.24
C HIS A 68 -7.34 2.38 -15.02
N THR A 69 -6.26 2.10 -14.29
CA THR A 69 -5.13 3.02 -14.14
C THR A 69 -4.02 2.56 -15.08
N LEU A 70 -3.79 3.33 -16.15
CA LEU A 70 -2.75 3.09 -17.15
C LEU A 70 -1.49 3.88 -16.79
N VAL A 71 -0.37 3.19 -16.77
CA VAL A 71 0.97 3.77 -16.60
C VAL A 71 1.77 3.43 -17.86
N ALA A 72 2.15 4.45 -18.65
CA ALA A 72 2.78 4.28 -19.96
C ALA A 72 1.97 3.30 -20.85
N ASP A 73 0.68 3.60 -21.03
CA ASP A 73 -0.28 2.83 -21.85
C ASP A 73 -0.51 1.37 -21.41
N SER A 74 -0.05 0.98 -20.21
CA SER A 74 -0.23 -0.38 -19.69
C SER A 74 -0.97 -0.35 -18.34
N PRO A 75 -2.03 -1.18 -18.16
CA PRO A 75 -2.82 -1.16 -16.95
C PRO A 75 -2.05 -1.73 -15.75
N LEU A 76 -2.35 -1.22 -14.57
CA LEU A 76 -1.91 -1.84 -13.33
C LEU A 76 -2.77 -3.06 -13.02
N GLU A 77 -2.14 -4.13 -12.58
CA GLU A 77 -2.83 -5.35 -12.16
C GLU A 77 -2.78 -5.46 -10.64
N PHE A 78 -3.93 -5.71 -10.01
CA PHE A 78 -4.00 -5.92 -8.56
C PHE A 78 -4.38 -7.36 -8.22
N THR A 79 -3.38 -8.14 -7.80
CA THR A 79 -3.50 -9.55 -7.43
C THR A 79 -3.22 -9.75 -5.94
N ALA A 80 -4.14 -9.29 -5.10
CA ALA A 80 -4.07 -9.56 -3.67
C ALA A 80 -4.64 -10.95 -3.32
N PRO A 81 -3.94 -11.77 -2.51
CA PRO A 81 -4.47 -13.04 -2.03
C PRO A 81 -5.61 -12.80 -1.01
N GLN A 82 -6.76 -13.41 -1.25
CA GLN A 82 -7.98 -13.23 -0.46
C GLN A 82 -7.74 -13.49 1.04
N GLY A 83 -7.04 -14.57 1.38
CA GLY A 83 -6.77 -14.93 2.78
C GLY A 83 -6.00 -13.86 3.56
N LYS A 84 -5.10 -13.10 2.94
CA LYS A 84 -4.38 -12.01 3.63
C LYS A 84 -5.28 -10.81 3.91
N MET A 85 -6.21 -10.51 3.01
CA MET A 85 -7.19 -9.44 3.22
C MET A 85 -8.17 -9.78 4.34
N VAL A 86 -8.67 -11.02 4.38
CA VAL A 86 -9.55 -11.49 5.45
C VAL A 86 -8.83 -11.45 6.81
N LYS A 87 -7.58 -11.91 6.89
CA LYS A 87 -6.79 -11.83 8.13
C LYS A 87 -6.63 -10.39 8.64
N GLY A 88 -6.31 -9.45 7.75
CA GLY A 88 -6.21 -8.03 8.11
C GLY A 88 -7.56 -7.44 8.58
N PHE A 89 -8.66 -7.85 7.95
CA PHE A 89 -10.01 -7.46 8.35
C PHE A 89 -10.40 -8.02 9.72
N VAL A 90 -10.17 -9.32 9.96
CA VAL A 90 -10.43 -9.95 11.28
C VAL A 90 -9.60 -9.27 12.37
N LEU A 91 -8.32 -8.98 12.12
CA LEU A 91 -7.49 -8.24 13.06
C LEU A 91 -8.09 -6.85 13.38
N LEU A 92 -8.55 -6.12 12.37
CA LEU A 92 -9.21 -4.82 12.56
C LEU A 92 -10.50 -4.96 13.40
N VAL A 93 -11.32 -5.96 13.12
CA VAL A 93 -12.55 -6.23 13.90
C VAL A 93 -12.22 -6.53 15.36
N LEU A 94 -11.19 -7.35 15.63
CA LEU A 94 -10.74 -7.66 16.99
C LEU A 94 -10.23 -6.42 17.73
N ILE A 95 -9.43 -5.58 17.07
CA ILE A 95 -8.93 -4.30 17.63
C ILE A 95 -10.10 -3.38 17.98
N THR A 96 -11.06 -3.24 17.06
CA THR A 96 -12.26 -2.42 17.27
C THR A 96 -13.10 -2.96 18.43
N LEU A 97 -13.28 -4.28 18.52
CA LEU A 97 -14.04 -4.88 19.61
C LEU A 97 -13.34 -4.68 20.96
N ALA A 98 -12.03 -4.89 21.03
CA ALA A 98 -11.23 -4.63 22.23
C ALA A 98 -11.33 -3.17 22.68
N TYR A 99 -11.24 -2.22 21.73
CA TYR A 99 -11.45 -0.79 22.00
C TYR A 99 -12.85 -0.51 22.57
N ASN A 100 -13.90 -1.05 21.96
CA ASN A 100 -15.28 -0.86 22.44
C ASN A 100 -15.47 -1.44 23.85
N ILE A 101 -14.90 -2.61 24.15
CA ILE A 101 -14.97 -3.20 25.49
C ILE A 101 -14.26 -2.30 26.51
N ALA A 102 -13.04 -1.84 26.20
CA ALA A 102 -12.28 -0.96 27.08
C ALA A 102 -13.02 0.36 27.34
N ALA A 103 -13.58 0.96 26.29
CA ALA A 103 -14.32 2.21 26.37
C ALA A 103 -15.63 2.10 27.16
N ASN A 104 -16.39 1.02 26.99
CA ASN A 104 -17.67 0.82 27.69
C ASN A 104 -17.50 0.37 29.15
N THR A 105 -16.31 -0.07 29.55
CA THR A 105 -16.01 -0.47 30.95
C THR A 105 -15.61 0.74 31.82
N GLY A 106 -15.44 1.92 31.23
CA GLY A 106 -15.03 3.14 31.95
C GLY A 106 -13.56 3.14 32.40
N GLN A 107 -12.73 2.29 31.80
CA GLN A 107 -11.32 2.17 32.15
C GLN A 107 -10.47 3.14 31.31
N ASP A 108 -10.59 4.45 31.61
CA ASP A 108 -9.96 5.52 30.82
C ASP A 108 -8.44 5.35 30.67
N THR A 109 -7.77 4.83 31.68
CA THR A 109 -6.33 4.51 31.64
C THR A 109 -6.00 3.43 30.62
N ALA A 110 -6.81 2.37 30.52
CA ALA A 110 -6.63 1.31 29.54
C ALA A 110 -6.90 1.82 28.11
N VAL A 111 -7.92 2.66 27.93
CA VAL A 111 -8.20 3.31 26.64
C VAL A 111 -7.04 4.20 26.22
N GLY A 112 -6.51 5.02 27.14
CA GLY A 112 -5.35 5.87 26.88
C GLY A 112 -4.11 5.08 26.46
N LEU A 113 -3.78 4.00 27.18
CA LEU A 113 -2.67 3.12 26.84
C LEU A 113 -2.86 2.43 25.48
N PHE A 114 -4.08 1.99 25.18
CA PHE A 114 -4.40 1.37 23.90
C PHE A 114 -4.20 2.35 22.73
N LEU A 115 -4.65 3.60 22.87
CA LEU A 115 -4.46 4.63 21.86
C LEU A 115 -2.97 4.99 21.69
N LEU A 116 -2.22 5.11 22.78
CA LEU A 116 -0.77 5.35 22.73
C LEU A 116 -0.03 4.21 22.04
N ALA A 117 -0.36 2.95 22.36
CA ALA A 117 0.21 1.79 21.69
C ALA A 117 -0.15 1.77 20.20
N GLY A 118 -1.41 2.08 19.85
CA GLY A 118 -1.85 2.21 18.47
C GLY A 118 -1.10 3.30 17.70
N ALA A 119 -0.89 4.46 18.31
CA ALA A 119 -0.13 5.56 17.73
C ALA A 119 1.34 5.19 17.51
N ALA A 120 1.97 4.51 18.47
CA ALA A 120 3.34 4.02 18.34
C ALA A 120 3.49 2.95 17.24
N LEU A 121 2.46 2.11 17.06
CA LEU A 121 2.43 1.07 16.03
C LEU A 121 1.96 1.58 14.66
N ALA A 122 1.33 2.76 14.58
CA ALA A 122 0.83 3.34 13.33
C ALA A 122 1.86 3.39 12.19
N PRO A 123 3.11 3.87 12.38
CA PRO A 123 4.12 3.84 11.32
C PRO A 123 4.43 2.40 10.88
N PHE A 124 4.45 1.46 11.82
CA PHE A 124 4.67 0.05 11.55
C PHE A 124 3.57 -0.55 10.66
N ILE A 125 2.32 -0.30 11.06
CA ILE A 125 1.11 -0.75 10.36
C ILE A 125 1.07 -0.14 8.95
N TRP A 126 1.37 1.16 8.82
CA TRP A 126 1.35 1.83 7.52
C TRP A 126 2.36 1.25 6.55
N ALA A 127 3.63 1.07 6.94
CA ALA A 127 4.62 0.52 6.02
C ALA A 127 4.36 -0.97 5.71
N SER A 128 3.83 -1.74 6.66
CA SER A 128 3.36 -3.11 6.42
C SER A 128 2.23 -3.12 5.38
N ALA A 129 1.26 -2.22 5.51
CA ALA A 129 0.18 -2.05 4.54
C ALA A 129 0.70 -1.62 3.16
N MET A 130 1.68 -0.72 3.10
CA MET A 130 2.28 -0.28 1.83
C MET A 130 3.04 -1.41 1.14
N ARG A 131 3.85 -2.17 1.89
CA ARG A 131 4.53 -3.39 1.41
C ARG A 131 3.52 -4.40 0.86
N PHE A 132 2.40 -4.60 1.55
CA PHE A 132 1.34 -5.50 1.08
C PHE A 132 0.69 -4.98 -0.22
N ARG A 133 0.34 -3.69 -0.28
CA ARG A 133 -0.31 -3.08 -1.46
C ARG A 133 0.58 -3.15 -2.69
N LEU A 134 1.82 -2.66 -2.60
CA LEU A 134 2.78 -2.71 -3.70
C LEU A 134 3.10 -4.15 -4.09
N GLY A 135 3.30 -5.02 -3.12
CA GLY A 135 3.49 -6.45 -3.37
C GLY A 135 2.26 -7.14 -3.97
N ALA A 136 1.08 -6.55 -3.94
CA ALA A 136 -0.11 -7.06 -4.62
C ALA A 136 -0.30 -6.42 -6.01
N THR A 137 0.50 -5.42 -6.36
CA THR A 137 0.44 -4.73 -7.65
C THR A 137 1.47 -5.31 -8.62
N ARG A 138 1.06 -5.51 -9.87
CA ARG A 138 1.93 -5.83 -10.99
C ARG A 138 1.76 -4.79 -12.10
N TRP A 139 2.81 -4.57 -12.86
CA TRP A 139 2.80 -3.73 -14.06
C TRP A 139 3.62 -4.44 -15.12
N ARG A 140 3.03 -4.68 -16.30
CA ARG A 140 3.66 -5.42 -17.41
C ARG A 140 4.28 -6.76 -16.98
N GLY A 141 3.57 -7.48 -16.10
CA GLY A 141 4.04 -8.75 -15.54
C GLY A 141 5.08 -8.64 -14.41
N LEU A 142 5.69 -7.47 -14.18
CA LEU A 142 6.63 -7.22 -13.08
C LEU A 142 5.89 -6.90 -11.79
N ARG A 143 6.30 -7.55 -10.69
CA ARG A 143 5.70 -7.31 -9.37
C ARG A 143 6.36 -6.08 -8.73
N LEU A 144 5.55 -5.10 -8.34
CA LEU A 144 6.05 -3.96 -7.59
C LEU A 144 6.43 -4.40 -6.17
N GLN A 145 7.47 -3.79 -5.63
CA GLN A 145 7.92 -4.06 -4.27
C GLN A 145 8.33 -2.77 -3.59
N PHE A 146 8.02 -2.68 -2.29
CA PHE A 146 8.50 -1.60 -1.45
C PHE A 146 9.89 -1.99 -0.94
N SER A 147 10.94 -1.44 -1.54
CA SER A 147 12.34 -1.72 -1.19
C SER A 147 12.85 -0.91 0.00
N ALA A 148 12.18 0.21 0.34
CA ALA A 148 12.67 1.13 1.36
C ALA A 148 12.77 0.45 2.73
N ARG A 149 13.90 0.67 3.39
CA ARG A 149 14.15 0.23 4.77
C ARG A 149 13.55 1.25 5.74
N TRP A 150 13.27 0.82 6.97
CA TRP A 150 12.69 1.69 8.00
C TRP A 150 13.48 2.99 8.23
N LYS A 151 14.81 2.93 8.11
CA LYS A 151 15.73 4.08 8.23
C LYS A 151 15.68 5.07 7.05
N GLU A 152 15.05 4.69 5.94
CA GLU A 152 14.93 5.51 4.73
C GLU A 152 13.55 6.16 4.64
N VAL A 153 12.57 5.68 5.44
CA VAL A 153 11.20 6.19 5.48
C VAL A 153 11.02 7.21 6.64
N TYR A 154 11.82 7.09 7.69
CA TYR A 154 11.84 7.94 8.88
C TYR A 154 13.29 8.28 9.24
#